data_AF-H5Y2U0-F1
#
_entry.id   AF-H5Y2U0-F1
#
_cell.length_a   1.000
_cell.length_b   1.000
_cell.length_c   1.000
_cell.angle_alpha   90.00
_cell.angle_beta   90.00
_cell.angle_gamma   90.00
#
_symmetry.space_group_name_H-M   'P 1'
#
loop_
_entity.id
_entity.type
_entity.pdbx_description
1 polymer ?
#
loop_
_entity_poly.entity_id
_entity_poly.type
_entity_poly.pdbx_seq_one_letter_code
_entity_poly.pdbx_strand_id
1 'polypeptide(L)'
;MSYEFYTLPQNTYRAAFIPITNTPTPLASLTIEAGSDNDLVTLRVNVCWFKFHTSSLATRVLFKIWRGAPVTGELICSVQDGTELILISGDNVATTDFSGVVSGLTPNQPVTFVLTAETEEDNAYISGPLTFTAYGTNLNILSHFQLPNNSFGGADIPLGQTPVPVAAINVDVKPGQDVILRSTACWIATGDITRNADVLFKLWRGAPVTGVLIAGADDSVDLERVAVTSFSHVDTGFATTATLTYVLTAEAPNPDHTASIVGALTLTGSVQPVGAFFTLPQNTAESVSIPITAHGTPLAAITLETYPGLKISLRAAIGWLRPRIIVGARDIGIIFKIWRGAPGTGSLIYSTVDSGQIRNDNFKVTALAHVDSGFTASGPITYTLTAELLATSATGVNVTGPLTFTAVPEN
;
A
#
# COMPACT_ATOMS: atom_id res chain seq x y z
N MET A 1 5.49 -24.34 1.59
CA MET A 1 5.01 -22.97 1.32
C MET A 1 6.18 -22.20 0.76
N SER A 2 6.06 -21.58 -0.41
CA SER A 2 7.13 -20.76 -0.97
C SER A 2 6.81 -19.30 -0.65
N TYR A 3 7.53 -18.74 0.32
CA TYR A 3 7.61 -17.30 0.51
C TYR A 3 8.91 -16.79 -0.08
N GLU A 4 8.78 -16.13 -1.22
CA GLU A 4 9.89 -15.54 -1.94
C GLU A 4 9.77 -14.03 -1.93
N PHE A 5 10.91 -13.37 -1.81
CA PHE A 5 10.93 -11.93 -1.76
C PHE A 5 12.23 -11.37 -2.32
N TYR A 6 12.12 -10.13 -2.77
CA TYR A 6 13.21 -9.26 -3.13
C TYR A 6 12.99 -7.98 -2.33
N THR A 7 14.01 -7.60 -1.57
CA THR A 7 14.12 -6.28 -0.96
C THR A 7 15.47 -5.71 -1.37
N LEU A 8 15.55 -4.40 -1.59
CA LEU A 8 16.86 -3.76 -1.71
C LEU A 8 17.73 -4.09 -0.49
N PRO A 9 19.05 -4.32 -0.66
CA PRO A 9 19.95 -4.60 0.47
C PRO A 9 19.88 -3.54 1.57
N GLN A 10 19.70 -2.28 1.17
CA GLN A 10 19.33 -1.17 2.03
C GLN A 10 17.92 -0.73 1.61
N ASN A 11 16.91 -1.11 2.38
CA ASN A 11 15.51 -0.86 2.02
C ASN A 11 15.01 0.46 2.65
N THR A 12 15.78 1.53 2.46
CA THR A 12 15.55 2.85 3.06
C THR A 12 15.48 3.94 1.99
N TYR A 13 14.82 5.04 2.30
CA TYR A 13 14.72 6.18 1.40
C TYR A 13 16.10 6.68 0.96
N ARG A 14 16.26 6.95 -0.35
CA ARG A 14 17.50 7.31 -1.06
C ARG A 14 18.59 6.25 -1.09
N ALA A 15 18.30 5.00 -0.70
CA ALA A 15 19.27 3.92 -0.81
C ALA A 15 19.44 3.39 -2.24
N ALA A 16 18.46 3.64 -3.11
CA ALA A 16 18.54 3.33 -4.53
C ALA A 16 18.27 4.56 -5.39
N PHE A 17 18.77 4.50 -6.61
CA PHE A 17 18.58 5.52 -7.62
C PHE A 17 18.51 4.83 -8.99
N ILE A 18 17.32 4.33 -9.33
CA ILE A 18 17.11 3.58 -10.58
C ILE A 18 16.30 4.47 -11.52
N PRO A 19 16.86 4.92 -12.66
CA PRO A 19 16.11 5.73 -13.62
C PRO A 19 14.96 4.92 -14.20
N ILE A 20 13.81 5.56 -14.36
CA ILE A 20 12.66 5.02 -15.06
C ILE A 20 12.56 5.79 -16.39
N THR A 21 12.49 5.06 -17.48
CA THR A 21 12.43 5.61 -18.84
C THR A 21 11.07 5.34 -19.48
N ASN A 22 10.90 5.82 -20.71
CA ASN A 22 9.76 5.49 -21.58
C ASN A 22 9.77 4.06 -22.15
N THR A 23 10.61 3.20 -21.60
CA THR A 23 10.67 1.78 -21.90
C THR A 23 10.58 0.99 -20.60
N PRO A 24 9.93 -0.19 -20.60
CA PRO A 24 9.83 -1.03 -19.42
C PRO A 24 11.20 -1.32 -18.81
N THR A 25 11.45 -0.75 -17.63
CA THR A 25 12.66 -0.93 -16.84
C THR A 25 12.42 -2.04 -15.83
N PRO A 26 13.10 -3.20 -15.91
CA PRO A 26 13.00 -4.24 -14.89
C PRO A 26 13.55 -3.76 -13.55
N LEU A 27 12.77 -3.91 -12.48
CA LEU A 27 13.14 -3.49 -11.14
C LEU A 27 13.51 -4.66 -10.24
N ALA A 28 12.75 -5.76 -10.32
CA ALA A 28 12.94 -6.96 -9.52
C ALA A 28 12.33 -8.18 -10.21
N SER A 29 12.82 -9.36 -9.87
CA SER A 29 12.25 -10.63 -10.32
C SER A 29 12.21 -11.65 -9.18
N LEU A 30 11.15 -12.46 -9.13
CA LEU A 30 10.99 -13.57 -8.20
C LEU A 30 10.70 -14.83 -9.00
N THR A 31 11.33 -15.94 -8.63
CA THR A 31 10.93 -17.25 -9.15
C THR A 31 10.37 -18.05 -7.99
N ILE A 32 9.13 -18.51 -8.14
CA ILE A 32 8.46 -19.32 -7.14
C ILE A 32 8.15 -20.71 -7.70
N GLU A 33 8.15 -21.69 -6.82
CA GLU A 33 7.60 -23.01 -7.10
C GLU A 33 6.35 -23.20 -6.22
N ALA A 34 5.22 -23.44 -6.85
CA ALA A 34 3.99 -23.78 -6.16
C ALA A 34 4.15 -25.11 -5.40
N GLY A 35 3.72 -25.16 -4.14
CA GLY A 35 3.66 -26.42 -3.39
C GLY A 35 2.52 -27.32 -3.90
N SER A 36 2.48 -28.57 -3.44
CA SER A 36 1.43 -29.55 -3.79
C SER A 36 0.00 -29.05 -3.56
N ASP A 37 -0.18 -28.17 -2.57
CA ASP A 37 -1.49 -27.68 -2.12
C ASP A 37 -1.66 -26.15 -2.27
N ASN A 38 -0.74 -25.50 -3.00
CA ASN A 38 -0.72 -24.05 -3.19
C ASN A 38 -0.73 -23.73 -4.70
N ASP A 39 -1.91 -23.65 -5.30
CA ASP A 39 -2.10 -23.20 -6.68
C ASP A 39 -2.28 -21.67 -6.80
N LEU A 40 -2.22 -20.96 -5.68
CA LEU A 40 -2.43 -19.52 -5.58
C LEU A 40 -1.21 -18.81 -4.97
N VAL A 41 -0.84 -17.67 -5.57
CA VAL A 41 0.13 -16.72 -5.01
C VAL A 41 -0.43 -15.31 -5.02
N THR A 42 -0.17 -14.57 -3.94
CA THR A 42 -0.34 -13.11 -3.93
C THR A 42 1.01 -12.44 -4.19
N LEU A 43 1.08 -11.66 -5.26
CA LEU A 43 2.23 -10.82 -5.60
C LEU A 43 1.99 -9.42 -5.04
N ARG A 44 2.95 -8.86 -4.32
CA ARG A 44 2.83 -7.53 -3.70
C ARG A 44 4.09 -6.73 -3.90
N VAL A 45 3.91 -5.46 -4.24
CA VAL A 45 4.98 -4.51 -4.51
C VAL A 45 4.81 -3.32 -3.60
N ASN A 46 5.91 -2.85 -3.03
CA ASN A 46 6.01 -1.56 -2.36
C ASN A 46 7.25 -0.87 -2.89
N VAL A 47 7.07 0.32 -3.45
CA VAL A 47 8.14 1.06 -4.09
C VAL A 47 7.99 2.55 -3.82
N CYS A 48 9.09 3.19 -3.45
CA CYS A 48 9.15 4.64 -3.41
C CYS A 48 9.94 5.16 -4.58
N TRP A 49 9.36 6.18 -5.21
CA TRP A 49 9.89 6.81 -6.38
C TRP A 49 9.64 8.31 -6.29
N PHE A 50 10.42 9.06 -7.06
CA PHE A 50 10.31 10.50 -7.08
C PHE A 50 10.59 11.04 -8.47
N LYS A 51 10.11 12.26 -8.69
CA LYS A 51 10.29 13.03 -9.90
C LYS A 51 11.42 14.06 -9.71
N PHE A 52 12.33 14.17 -10.68
CA PHE A 52 13.29 15.25 -10.74
C PHE A 52 12.71 16.53 -11.35
N HIS A 53 13.25 17.67 -10.90
CA HIS A 53 12.82 19.03 -11.23
C HIS A 53 13.08 19.43 -12.70
N THR A 54 12.28 18.95 -13.65
CA THR A 54 12.37 19.38 -15.06
C THR A 54 11.00 19.40 -15.75
N SER A 55 10.62 20.60 -16.20
CA SER A 55 9.59 20.98 -17.19
C SER A 55 8.13 20.47 -17.15
N SER A 56 7.80 19.26 -16.71
CA SER A 56 6.40 18.79 -16.64
C SER A 56 5.77 19.17 -15.29
N LEU A 57 4.46 19.47 -15.27
CA LEU A 57 3.74 19.75 -14.02
C LEU A 57 3.54 18.47 -13.20
N ALA A 58 3.02 17.41 -13.82
CA ALA A 58 2.89 16.08 -13.22
C ALA A 58 3.83 15.08 -13.91
N THR A 59 4.16 13.98 -13.24
CA THR A 59 4.80 12.78 -13.82
C THR A 59 4.01 11.57 -13.36
N ARG A 60 3.78 10.63 -14.27
CA ARG A 60 3.06 9.39 -13.99
C ARG A 60 3.95 8.20 -14.28
N VAL A 61 4.04 7.29 -13.33
CA VAL A 61 4.80 6.04 -13.49
C VAL A 61 3.82 4.89 -13.57
N LEU A 62 3.96 4.07 -14.60
CA LEU A 62 3.22 2.84 -14.80
C LEU A 62 4.05 1.66 -14.29
N PHE A 63 3.57 1.02 -13.22
CA PHE A 63 4.15 -0.20 -12.68
C PHE A 63 3.40 -1.42 -13.20
N LYS A 64 4.13 -2.48 -13.55
CA LYS A 64 3.57 -3.72 -14.12
C LYS A 64 4.21 -4.95 -13.49
N ILE A 65 3.41 -5.97 -13.24
CA ILE A 65 3.87 -7.31 -12.86
C ILE A 65 3.60 -8.26 -14.03
N TRP A 66 4.65 -8.89 -14.52
CA TRP A 66 4.60 -9.87 -15.60
C TRP A 66 4.83 -11.27 -15.08
N ARG A 67 4.12 -12.26 -15.63
CA ARG A 67 4.50 -13.67 -15.55
C ARG A 67 5.32 -14.01 -16.81
N GLY A 68 6.56 -14.42 -16.61
CA GLY A 68 7.54 -14.62 -17.68
C GLY A 68 8.28 -13.33 -18.04
N ALA A 69 8.69 -13.22 -19.31
CA ALA A 69 9.48 -12.09 -19.79
C ALA A 69 8.67 -10.77 -19.78
N PRO A 70 9.28 -9.64 -19.42
CA PRO A 70 8.66 -8.32 -19.59
C PRO A 70 8.15 -8.11 -21.03
N VAL A 71 6.99 -7.45 -21.16
CA VAL A 71 6.36 -7.05 -22.45
C VAL A 71 5.75 -8.20 -23.25
N THR A 72 6.42 -9.35 -23.33
CA THR A 72 5.98 -10.49 -24.14
C THR A 72 5.31 -11.59 -23.33
N GLY A 73 5.51 -11.60 -22.01
CA GLY A 73 4.83 -12.48 -21.08
C GLY A 73 3.38 -12.06 -20.78
N GLU A 74 2.75 -12.77 -19.87
CA GLU A 74 1.39 -12.47 -19.41
C GLU A 74 1.44 -11.29 -18.42
N LEU A 75 0.69 -10.23 -18.69
CA LEU A 75 0.51 -9.13 -17.74
C LEU A 75 -0.45 -9.58 -16.63
N ILE A 76 0.04 -9.62 -15.39
CA ILE A 76 -0.76 -10.01 -14.23
C ILE A 76 -1.52 -8.82 -13.66
N CYS A 77 -0.83 -7.70 -13.50
CA CYS A 77 -1.37 -6.52 -12.85
C CYS A 77 -0.60 -5.27 -13.30
N SER A 78 -1.30 -4.13 -13.43
CA SER A 78 -0.64 -2.84 -13.55
C SER A 78 -1.40 -1.71 -12.85
N VAL A 79 -0.63 -0.76 -12.32
CA VAL A 79 -1.12 0.46 -11.69
C VAL A 79 -0.33 1.64 -12.22
N GLN A 80 -0.99 2.77 -12.38
CA GLN A 80 -0.32 4.04 -12.61
C GLN A 80 -0.42 4.86 -11.33
N ASP A 81 0.66 5.54 -10.98
CA ASP A 81 0.71 6.45 -9.84
C ASP A 81 1.34 7.78 -10.28
N GLY A 82 0.95 8.86 -9.60
CA GLY A 82 1.27 10.23 -9.99
C GLY A 82 2.06 10.96 -8.92
N THR A 83 2.92 11.88 -9.37
CA THR A 83 3.51 12.93 -8.52
C THR A 83 3.51 14.23 -9.30
N GLU A 84 3.44 15.36 -8.62
CA GLU A 84 3.56 16.66 -9.26
C GLU A 84 4.54 17.61 -8.60
N LEU A 85 4.94 18.62 -9.37
CA LEU A 85 5.86 19.65 -8.92
C LEU A 85 5.58 20.96 -9.68
N ILE A 86 4.86 21.86 -9.03
CA ILE A 86 4.49 23.15 -9.62
C ILE A 86 5.32 24.27 -8.99
N LEU A 87 6.37 24.74 -9.69
CA LEU A 87 7.16 25.98 -9.48
C LEU A 87 7.80 26.19 -8.09
N ILE A 88 7.08 25.98 -6.99
CA ILE A 88 7.45 26.21 -5.59
C ILE A 88 6.67 25.34 -4.57
N SER A 89 5.73 24.50 -5.02
CA SER A 89 5.00 23.51 -4.20
C SER A 89 4.60 22.29 -5.03
N GLY A 90 4.74 21.08 -4.50
CA GLY A 90 4.21 19.85 -5.10
C GLY A 90 4.59 18.60 -4.32
N ASP A 91 3.93 17.49 -4.63
CA ASP A 91 4.15 16.16 -4.06
C ASP A 91 5.10 15.32 -4.95
N ASN A 92 6.37 15.71 -5.01
CA ASN A 92 7.33 15.11 -5.95
C ASN A 92 7.85 13.70 -5.61
N VAL A 93 7.31 13.07 -4.57
CA VAL A 93 7.69 11.74 -4.09
C VAL A 93 6.46 10.98 -3.62
N ALA A 94 6.35 9.73 -4.06
CA ALA A 94 5.23 8.85 -3.73
C ALA A 94 5.74 7.49 -3.25
N THR A 95 4.93 6.84 -2.42
CA THR A 95 5.09 5.42 -2.09
C THR A 95 3.93 4.62 -2.68
N THR A 96 4.20 3.88 -3.75
CA THR A 96 3.20 3.05 -4.41
C THR A 96 3.21 1.63 -3.83
N ASP A 97 2.07 1.18 -3.31
CA ASP A 97 1.84 -0.21 -2.88
C ASP A 97 0.69 -0.82 -3.67
N PHE A 98 0.93 -1.98 -4.28
CA PHE A 98 -0.11 -2.68 -5.03
C PHE A 98 0.08 -4.18 -5.03
N SER A 99 -0.99 -4.90 -5.41
CA SER A 99 -0.99 -6.35 -5.41
C SER A 99 -1.85 -6.97 -6.51
N GLY A 100 -1.43 -8.14 -6.97
CA GLY A 100 -2.18 -9.01 -7.87
C GLY A 100 -2.23 -10.43 -7.32
N VAL A 101 -3.31 -11.15 -7.63
CA VAL A 101 -3.47 -12.55 -7.26
C VAL A 101 -3.36 -13.42 -8.51
N VAL A 102 -2.59 -14.49 -8.39
CA VAL A 102 -2.33 -15.42 -9.48
C VAL A 102 -2.76 -16.80 -9.05
N SER A 103 -3.67 -17.41 -9.80
CA SER A 103 -4.19 -18.76 -9.56
C SER A 103 -3.77 -19.74 -10.66
N GLY A 104 -4.04 -21.03 -10.44
CA GLY A 104 -3.78 -22.08 -11.42
C GLY A 104 -2.30 -22.38 -11.63
N LEU A 105 -1.46 -22.16 -10.61
CA LEU A 105 -0.06 -22.55 -10.66
C LEU A 105 0.06 -24.08 -10.60
N THR A 106 0.88 -24.65 -11.48
CA THR A 106 1.20 -26.08 -11.46
C THR A 106 2.16 -26.39 -10.30
N PRO A 107 1.87 -27.36 -9.43
CA PRO A 107 2.78 -27.77 -8.37
C PRO A 107 4.17 -28.15 -8.89
N ASN A 108 5.21 -27.73 -8.16
CA ASN A 108 6.63 -27.96 -8.46
C ASN A 108 7.09 -27.45 -9.83
N GLN A 109 6.34 -26.55 -10.46
CA GLN A 109 6.77 -25.86 -11.67
C GLN A 109 7.27 -24.45 -11.30
N PRO A 110 8.54 -24.11 -11.57
CA PRO A 110 9.05 -22.77 -11.34
C PRO A 110 8.38 -21.77 -12.28
N VAL A 111 7.90 -20.68 -11.70
CA VAL A 111 7.30 -19.55 -12.42
C VAL A 111 8.01 -18.28 -12.01
N THR A 112 8.55 -17.54 -12.99
CA THR A 112 9.20 -16.26 -12.77
C THR A 112 8.20 -15.12 -12.97
N PHE A 113 8.18 -14.21 -12.01
CA PHE A 113 7.48 -12.94 -12.08
C PHE A 113 8.49 -11.79 -12.14
N VAL A 114 8.20 -10.78 -12.96
CA VAL A 114 9.07 -9.62 -13.13
C VAL A 114 8.27 -8.34 -12.90
N LEU A 115 8.77 -7.49 -12.01
CA LEU A 115 8.28 -6.13 -11.79
C LEU A 115 9.01 -5.18 -12.75
N THR A 116 8.25 -4.37 -13.48
CA THR A 116 8.78 -3.29 -14.32
C THR A 116 8.13 -1.96 -14.00
N ALA A 117 8.82 -0.87 -14.30
CA ALA A 117 8.27 0.48 -14.33
C ALA A 117 8.59 1.18 -15.66
N GLU A 118 7.70 2.07 -16.09
CA GLU A 118 7.92 2.97 -17.22
C GLU A 118 7.21 4.31 -16.99
N THR A 119 7.67 5.36 -17.64
CA THR A 119 7.11 6.72 -17.56
C THR A 119 7.18 7.37 -18.94
N GLU A 120 6.18 8.15 -19.32
CA GLU A 120 6.24 8.92 -20.57
C GLU A 120 7.25 10.10 -20.50
N GLU A 121 7.79 10.36 -19.31
CA GLU A 121 8.66 11.50 -19.02
C GLU A 121 10.02 11.05 -18.46
N ASP A 122 11.12 11.61 -18.96
CA ASP A 122 12.51 11.16 -18.65
C ASP A 122 13.04 11.55 -17.26
N ASN A 123 12.18 11.65 -16.24
CA ASN A 123 12.54 12.27 -14.95
C ASN A 123 12.06 11.53 -13.69
N ALA A 124 11.61 10.27 -13.80
CA ALA A 124 11.22 9.48 -12.63
C ALA A 124 12.32 8.50 -12.21
N TYR A 125 12.49 8.30 -10.90
CA TYR A 125 13.52 7.44 -10.34
C TYR A 125 12.98 6.67 -9.13
N ILE A 126 13.35 5.40 -9.02
CA ILE A 126 13.19 4.66 -7.77
C ILE A 126 14.18 5.23 -6.77
N SER A 127 13.70 5.72 -5.62
CA SER A 127 14.52 6.23 -4.50
C SER A 127 14.84 5.15 -3.47
N GLY A 128 14.25 3.95 -3.62
CA GLY A 128 14.10 3.00 -2.51
C GLY A 128 13.07 3.52 -1.51
N PRO A 129 12.43 2.67 -0.68
CA PRO A 129 12.53 1.22 -0.66
C PRO A 129 11.94 0.60 -1.92
N LEU A 130 12.32 -0.65 -2.19
CA LEU A 130 11.74 -1.50 -3.22
C LEU A 130 11.64 -2.91 -2.64
N THR A 131 10.41 -3.33 -2.42
CA THR A 131 10.06 -4.65 -1.88
C THR A 131 9.08 -5.31 -2.84
N PHE A 132 9.44 -6.48 -3.35
CA PHE A 132 8.58 -7.33 -4.16
C PHE A 132 8.48 -8.68 -3.45
N THR A 133 7.27 -9.10 -3.10
CA THR A 133 7.03 -10.36 -2.38
C THR A 133 6.04 -11.22 -3.13
N ALA A 134 6.29 -12.52 -3.12
CA ALA A 134 5.39 -13.55 -3.57
C ALA A 134 5.05 -14.45 -2.38
N TYR A 135 3.78 -14.44 -1.99
CA TYR A 135 3.28 -15.21 -0.85
C TYR A 135 2.27 -16.25 -1.32
N GLY A 136 2.67 -17.52 -1.26
CA GLY A 136 1.82 -18.64 -1.61
C GLY A 136 0.93 -19.07 -0.44
N THR A 137 -0.38 -18.99 -0.62
CA THR A 137 -1.39 -19.51 0.32
C THR A 137 -2.26 -20.53 -0.37
N ASN A 138 -2.74 -21.52 0.39
CA ASN A 138 -3.82 -22.36 -0.12
C ASN A 138 -5.15 -21.57 -0.16
N LEU A 139 -6.07 -22.00 -1.02
CA LEU A 139 -7.38 -21.38 -1.20
C LEU A 139 -8.24 -21.36 0.07
N ASN A 140 -7.96 -22.24 1.04
CA ASN A 140 -8.71 -22.32 2.29
C ASN A 140 -8.34 -21.20 3.28
N ILE A 141 -7.15 -20.58 3.12
CA ILE A 141 -6.68 -19.51 4.00
C ILE A 141 -6.93 -18.14 3.38
N LEU A 142 -6.88 -18.03 2.05
CA LEU A 142 -7.03 -16.76 1.34
C LEU A 142 -8.33 -16.70 0.54
N SER A 143 -9.18 -15.74 0.91
CA SER A 143 -10.26 -15.26 0.05
C SER A 143 -9.79 -14.01 -0.68
N HIS A 144 -10.15 -13.88 -1.96
CA HIS A 144 -9.76 -12.73 -2.75
C HIS A 144 -10.81 -12.33 -3.77
N PHE A 145 -10.76 -11.06 -4.13
CA PHE A 145 -11.38 -10.46 -5.29
C PHE A 145 -10.27 -9.74 -6.06
N GLN A 146 -10.28 -9.88 -7.38
CA GLN A 146 -9.55 -8.99 -8.27
C GLN A 146 -10.38 -8.75 -9.53
N LEU A 147 -10.23 -7.59 -10.16
CA LEU A 147 -10.87 -7.35 -11.45
C LEU A 147 -10.34 -8.33 -12.51
N PRO A 148 -11.19 -8.83 -13.43
CA PRO A 148 -10.73 -9.71 -14.51
C PRO A 148 -9.63 -9.09 -15.38
N ASN A 149 -9.74 -7.78 -15.64
CA ASN A 149 -8.72 -6.97 -16.30
C ASN A 149 -8.00 -6.11 -15.25
N ASN A 150 -7.16 -6.74 -14.43
CA ASN A 150 -6.45 -6.08 -13.31
C ASN A 150 -5.30 -5.16 -13.75
N SER A 151 -5.44 -4.51 -14.90
CA SER A 151 -4.46 -3.64 -15.54
C SER A 151 -4.99 -2.21 -15.63
N PHE A 152 -4.10 -1.23 -15.52
CA PHE A 152 -4.40 0.17 -15.76
C PHE A 152 -5.04 0.38 -17.15
N GLY A 153 -6.18 1.07 -17.18
CA GLY A 153 -7.05 1.24 -18.35
C GLY A 153 -7.97 0.05 -18.65
N GLY A 154 -7.88 -1.04 -17.89
CA GLY A 154 -8.67 -2.26 -18.09
C GLY A 154 -10.08 -2.22 -17.49
N ALA A 155 -10.35 -1.23 -16.65
CA ALA A 155 -11.63 -1.01 -15.98
C ALA A 155 -12.04 0.47 -16.05
N ASP A 156 -13.33 0.73 -15.80
CA ASP A 156 -13.87 2.07 -15.59
C ASP A 156 -15.10 1.94 -14.68
N ILE A 157 -14.87 2.00 -13.37
CA ILE A 157 -15.94 2.01 -12.37
C ILE A 157 -16.12 3.46 -11.93
N PRO A 158 -17.16 4.17 -12.42
CA PRO A 158 -17.37 5.57 -12.09
C PRO A 158 -17.77 5.73 -10.63
N LEU A 159 -17.18 6.73 -9.98
CA LEU A 159 -17.42 7.09 -8.60
C LEU A 159 -18.12 8.45 -8.55
N GLY A 160 -19.25 8.48 -7.86
CA GLY A 160 -19.96 9.70 -7.49
C GLY A 160 -20.11 9.79 -5.97
N GLN A 161 -21.01 10.66 -5.51
CA GLN A 161 -21.20 10.95 -4.08
C GLN A 161 -21.97 9.86 -3.33
N THR A 162 -22.44 8.84 -4.04
CA THR A 162 -23.09 7.67 -3.44
C THR A 162 -22.08 6.53 -3.39
N PRO A 163 -21.88 5.88 -2.22
CA PRO A 163 -21.03 4.71 -2.11
C PRO A 163 -21.44 3.60 -3.08
N VAL A 164 -20.50 3.14 -3.88
CA VAL A 164 -20.66 2.00 -4.79
C VAL A 164 -19.86 0.82 -4.25
N PRO A 165 -20.45 -0.39 -4.09
CA PRO A 165 -19.68 -1.60 -3.84
C PRO A 165 -18.78 -1.93 -5.04
N VAL A 166 -17.47 -2.04 -4.81
CA VAL A 166 -16.48 -2.27 -5.88
C VAL A 166 -15.78 -3.62 -5.77
N ALA A 167 -15.73 -4.20 -4.57
CA ALA A 167 -15.20 -5.55 -4.35
C ALA A 167 -15.91 -6.21 -3.17
N ALA A 168 -16.04 -7.54 -3.21
CA ALA A 168 -16.56 -8.32 -2.09
C ALA A 168 -15.86 -9.68 -1.99
N ILE A 169 -15.63 -10.14 -0.76
CA ILE A 169 -15.09 -11.47 -0.46
C ILE A 169 -15.86 -12.11 0.69
N ASN A 170 -15.87 -13.44 0.73
CA ASN A 170 -16.39 -14.22 1.87
C ASN A 170 -15.21 -14.92 2.55
N VAL A 171 -15.12 -14.81 3.86
CA VAL A 171 -14.05 -15.43 4.66
C VAL A 171 -14.67 -16.29 5.74
N ASP A 172 -14.26 -17.55 5.81
CA ASP A 172 -14.63 -18.45 6.89
C ASP A 172 -13.74 -18.19 8.10
N VAL A 173 -14.37 -17.83 9.23
CA VAL A 173 -13.68 -17.54 10.49
C VAL A 173 -14.06 -18.56 11.56
N LYS A 174 -13.17 -18.75 12.52
CA LYS A 174 -13.36 -19.58 13.72
C LYS A 174 -13.03 -18.76 14.98
N PRO A 175 -13.47 -19.21 16.16
CA PRO A 175 -13.13 -18.55 17.41
C PRO A 175 -11.61 -18.39 17.60
N GLY A 176 -11.19 -17.17 17.96
CA GLY A 176 -9.79 -16.84 18.20
C GLY A 176 -8.91 -16.65 16.95
N GLN A 177 -9.50 -16.66 15.75
CA GLN A 177 -8.80 -16.23 14.54
C GLN A 177 -8.88 -14.72 14.36
N ASP A 178 -7.94 -14.19 13.59
CA ASP A 178 -7.94 -12.83 13.08
C ASP A 178 -8.04 -12.89 11.55
N VAL A 179 -8.71 -11.90 10.94
CA VAL A 179 -8.76 -11.75 9.48
C VAL A 179 -7.94 -10.54 9.08
N ILE A 180 -6.87 -10.75 8.31
CA ILE A 180 -6.10 -9.66 7.71
C ILE A 180 -6.72 -9.29 6.37
N LEU A 181 -7.29 -8.10 6.30
CA LEU A 181 -7.89 -7.53 5.10
C LEU A 181 -6.91 -6.54 4.48
N ARG A 182 -6.69 -6.65 3.17
CA ARG A 182 -5.83 -5.74 2.41
C ARG A 182 -6.48 -5.40 1.08
N SER A 183 -6.63 -4.12 0.84
CA SER A 183 -7.23 -3.56 -0.37
C SER A 183 -6.24 -2.67 -1.10
N THR A 184 -6.25 -2.74 -2.43
CA THR A 184 -5.55 -1.84 -3.33
C THR A 184 -6.53 -1.42 -4.42
N ALA A 185 -6.57 -0.12 -4.74
CA ALA A 185 -7.32 0.40 -5.87
C ALA A 185 -6.50 1.46 -6.62
N CYS A 186 -6.38 1.32 -7.94
CA CYS A 186 -5.85 2.34 -8.82
C CYS A 186 -7.00 3.11 -9.48
N TRP A 187 -7.00 4.44 -9.30
CA TRP A 187 -8.12 5.29 -9.68
C TRP A 187 -7.63 6.62 -10.26
N ILE A 188 -8.50 7.28 -11.03
CA ILE A 188 -8.24 8.59 -11.63
C ILE A 188 -9.33 9.61 -11.32
N ALA A 189 -8.96 10.88 -11.24
CA ALA A 189 -9.88 11.99 -11.31
C ALA A 189 -10.39 12.20 -12.75
N THR A 190 -11.71 12.26 -12.91
CA THR A 190 -12.40 12.41 -14.20
C THR A 190 -13.06 13.79 -14.39
N GLY A 191 -13.20 14.57 -13.30
CA GLY A 191 -13.73 15.94 -13.30
C GLY A 191 -12.70 17.05 -13.59
N ASP A 192 -13.06 18.30 -13.27
CA ASP A 192 -12.14 19.45 -13.36
C ASP A 192 -10.96 19.26 -12.38
N ILE A 193 -9.74 19.31 -12.93
CA ILE A 193 -8.48 18.99 -12.25
C ILE A 193 -7.82 20.21 -11.59
N THR A 194 -8.43 21.39 -11.68
CA THR A 194 -7.90 22.60 -11.03
C THR A 194 -8.12 22.60 -9.51
N ARG A 195 -8.72 21.54 -8.95
CA ARG A 195 -9.07 21.33 -7.55
C ARG A 195 -8.96 19.84 -7.20
N ASN A 196 -8.92 19.56 -5.89
CA ASN A 196 -8.79 18.22 -5.35
C ASN A 196 -9.96 17.29 -5.69
N ALA A 197 -9.67 16.10 -6.19
CA ALA A 197 -10.60 14.97 -6.20
C ALA A 197 -10.25 14.04 -5.04
N ASP A 198 -11.17 13.90 -4.09
CA ASP A 198 -11.05 12.97 -2.98
C ASP A 198 -11.79 11.67 -3.32
N VAL A 199 -11.24 10.53 -2.91
CA VAL A 199 -11.91 9.24 -2.98
C VAL A 199 -11.87 8.55 -1.62
N LEU A 200 -13.06 8.27 -1.09
CA LEU A 200 -13.23 7.53 0.15
C LEU A 200 -13.42 6.05 -0.16
N PHE A 201 -12.52 5.22 0.37
CA PHE A 201 -12.65 3.77 0.38
C PHE A 201 -13.10 3.31 1.75
N LYS A 202 -14.15 2.48 1.83
CA LYS A 202 -14.72 1.99 3.08
C LYS A 202 -14.90 0.49 3.04
N LEU A 203 -14.42 -0.20 4.07
CA LEU A 203 -14.52 -1.64 4.22
C LEU A 203 -15.59 -1.99 5.25
N TRP A 204 -16.59 -2.72 4.80
CA TRP A 204 -17.76 -3.11 5.58
C TRP A 204 -17.72 -4.61 5.89
N ARG A 205 -18.03 -4.97 7.12
CA ARG A 205 -18.42 -6.34 7.48
C ARG A 205 -19.95 -6.46 7.37
N GLY A 206 -20.40 -7.37 6.51
CA GLY A 206 -21.80 -7.55 6.16
C GLY A 206 -22.22 -6.73 4.94
N ALA A 207 -23.43 -6.18 4.97
CA ALA A 207 -23.97 -5.43 3.85
C ALA A 207 -23.18 -4.12 3.60
N PRO A 208 -23.02 -3.69 2.33
CA PRO A 208 -22.41 -2.40 2.04
C PRO A 208 -23.25 -1.26 2.64
N VAL A 209 -22.59 -0.23 3.19
CA VAL A 209 -23.19 0.99 3.76
C VAL A 209 -24.00 0.80 5.05
N THR A 210 -24.66 -0.35 5.21
CA THR A 210 -25.57 -0.65 6.33
C THR A 210 -25.01 -1.67 7.32
N GLY A 211 -23.95 -2.38 6.93
CA GLY A 211 -23.18 -3.25 7.81
C GLY A 211 -22.29 -2.49 8.79
N VAL A 212 -21.34 -3.21 9.39
CA VAL A 212 -20.38 -2.59 10.31
C VAL A 212 -19.20 -2.05 9.51
N LEU A 213 -18.98 -0.74 9.54
CA LEU A 213 -17.77 -0.12 9.02
C LEU A 213 -16.58 -0.50 9.91
N ILE A 214 -15.61 -1.23 9.37
CA ILE A 214 -14.45 -1.72 10.14
C ILE A 214 -13.16 -0.99 9.78
N ALA A 215 -13.07 -0.47 8.56
CA ALA A 215 -11.94 0.36 8.15
C ALA A 215 -12.34 1.31 7.01
N GLY A 216 -11.56 2.36 6.80
CA GLY A 216 -11.70 3.23 5.64
C GLY A 216 -10.51 4.14 5.47
N ALA A 217 -10.30 4.61 4.26
CA ALA A 217 -9.20 5.45 3.86
C ALA A 217 -9.70 6.59 2.96
N ASP A 218 -9.05 7.74 3.08
CA ASP A 218 -9.31 8.94 2.28
C ASP A 218 -8.01 9.32 1.58
N ASP A 219 -8.09 9.48 0.26
CA ASP A 219 -6.95 9.74 -0.60
C ASP A 219 -7.36 10.74 -1.68
N SER A 220 -6.41 11.55 -2.12
CA SER A 220 -6.72 12.70 -2.97
C SER A 220 -5.65 12.95 -4.03
N VAL A 221 -6.11 13.46 -5.17
CA VAL A 221 -5.28 13.82 -6.33
C VAL A 221 -5.71 15.16 -6.93
N ASP A 222 -4.80 15.82 -7.65
CA ASP A 222 -5.04 17.01 -8.46
C ASP A 222 -4.50 16.89 -9.91
N LEU A 223 -3.40 17.54 -10.29
CA LEU A 223 -2.92 17.59 -11.68
C LEU A 223 -2.26 16.29 -12.14
N GLU A 224 -1.71 15.52 -11.21
CA GLU A 224 -1.25 14.15 -11.43
C GLU A 224 -2.41 13.22 -11.80
N ARG A 225 -3.62 13.51 -11.28
CA ARG A 225 -4.92 12.87 -11.59
C ARG A 225 -5.05 11.41 -11.20
N VAL A 226 -3.99 10.72 -10.84
CA VAL A 226 -3.98 9.26 -10.66
C VAL A 226 -3.26 8.92 -9.38
N ALA A 227 -3.86 8.01 -8.61
CA ALA A 227 -3.28 7.51 -7.37
C ALA A 227 -3.53 6.01 -7.22
N VAL A 228 -2.73 5.42 -6.34
CA VAL A 228 -2.90 4.05 -5.87
C VAL A 228 -3.16 4.07 -4.37
N THR A 229 -4.40 3.85 -3.98
CA THR A 229 -4.77 3.78 -2.57
C THR A 229 -4.68 2.34 -2.08
N SER A 230 -3.79 2.09 -1.12
CA SER A 230 -3.64 0.78 -0.48
C SER A 230 -3.77 0.91 1.04
N PHE A 231 -4.62 0.08 1.65
CA PHE A 231 -4.78 0.07 3.10
C PHE A 231 -5.13 -1.31 3.64
N SER A 232 -5.03 -1.46 4.96
CA SER A 232 -5.25 -2.74 5.62
C SER A 232 -5.94 -2.59 6.98
N HIS A 233 -6.55 -3.69 7.40
CA HIS A 233 -7.20 -3.83 8.70
C HIS A 233 -7.07 -5.26 9.21
N VAL A 234 -7.09 -5.44 10.52
CA VAL A 234 -7.15 -6.74 11.17
C VAL A 234 -8.47 -6.81 11.94
N ASP A 235 -9.43 -7.59 11.43
CA ASP A 235 -10.71 -7.82 12.11
C ASP A 235 -10.57 -9.01 13.06
N THR A 236 -11.09 -8.88 14.27
CA THR A 236 -10.81 -9.80 15.39
C THR A 236 -12.05 -10.04 16.25
N GLY A 237 -11.91 -10.92 17.24
CA GLY A 237 -12.94 -11.13 18.26
C GLY A 237 -14.09 -12.00 17.80
N PHE A 238 -13.87 -12.88 16.81
CA PHE A 238 -14.88 -13.86 16.41
C PHE A 238 -15.12 -14.85 17.55
N ALA A 239 -16.39 -14.96 17.99
CA ALA A 239 -16.80 -15.86 19.07
C ALA A 239 -17.35 -17.20 18.57
N THR A 240 -17.73 -17.27 17.30
CA THR A 240 -18.35 -18.44 16.67
C THR A 240 -17.81 -18.64 15.28
N THR A 241 -17.85 -19.89 14.80
CA THR A 241 -17.56 -20.19 13.40
C THR A 241 -18.64 -19.58 12.51
N ALA A 242 -18.24 -18.80 11.50
CA ALA A 242 -19.15 -18.18 10.55
C ALA A 242 -18.43 -17.87 9.23
N THR A 243 -19.20 -17.79 8.14
CA THR A 243 -18.74 -17.15 6.90
C THR A 243 -19.12 -15.68 6.96
N LEU A 244 -18.13 -14.80 6.93
CA LEU A 244 -18.32 -13.36 6.96
C LEU A 244 -18.12 -12.77 5.57
N THR A 245 -19.03 -11.91 5.14
CA THR A 245 -18.88 -11.11 3.92
C THR A 245 -18.20 -9.80 4.25
N TYR A 246 -17.14 -9.48 3.50
CA TYR A 246 -16.50 -8.17 3.53
C TYR A 246 -16.70 -7.47 2.19
N VAL A 247 -17.10 -6.20 2.24
CA VAL A 247 -17.41 -5.42 1.04
C VAL A 247 -16.62 -4.12 1.07
N LEU A 248 -15.84 -3.87 0.02
CA LEU A 248 -15.19 -2.58 -0.21
C LEU A 248 -16.15 -1.72 -1.02
N THR A 249 -16.47 -0.53 -0.50
CA THR A 249 -17.17 0.52 -1.23
C THR A 249 -16.23 1.68 -1.53
N ALA A 250 -16.50 2.39 -2.62
CA ALA A 250 -15.80 3.62 -2.97
C ALA A 250 -16.81 4.74 -3.31
N GLU A 251 -16.46 5.99 -3.01
CA GLU A 251 -17.23 7.19 -3.37
C GLU A 251 -16.30 8.37 -3.59
N ALA A 252 -16.72 9.30 -4.46
CA ALA A 252 -16.14 10.62 -4.62
C ALA A 252 -17.08 11.62 -3.92
N PRO A 253 -16.82 12.00 -2.66
CA PRO A 253 -17.80 12.71 -1.83
C PRO A 253 -18.08 14.14 -2.33
N ASN A 254 -17.16 14.74 -3.08
CA ASN A 254 -17.29 16.11 -3.55
C ASN A 254 -18.20 16.19 -4.81
N PRO A 255 -19.31 16.95 -4.80
CA PRO A 255 -20.23 17.07 -5.94
C PRO A 255 -19.58 17.50 -7.25
N ASP A 256 -18.56 18.34 -7.18
CA ASP A 256 -17.91 18.96 -8.34
C ASP A 256 -16.73 18.12 -8.88
N HIS A 257 -16.39 17.01 -8.22
CA HIS A 257 -15.23 16.19 -8.56
C HIS A 257 -15.66 14.73 -8.65
N THR A 258 -15.42 14.12 -9.80
CA THR A 258 -15.70 12.71 -10.03
C THR A 258 -14.38 11.96 -10.19
N ALA A 259 -14.43 10.67 -9.89
CA ALA A 259 -13.31 9.76 -10.09
C ALA A 259 -13.79 8.47 -10.75
N SER A 260 -12.85 7.66 -11.22
CA SER A 260 -13.11 6.29 -11.69
C SER A 260 -12.03 5.36 -11.19
N ILE A 261 -12.39 4.15 -10.78
CA ILE A 261 -11.41 3.06 -10.62
C ILE A 261 -11.07 2.55 -12.03
N VAL A 262 -9.80 2.62 -12.42
CA VAL A 262 -9.35 2.34 -13.79
C VAL A 262 -8.23 1.32 -13.91
N GLY A 263 -7.65 0.90 -12.80
CA GLY A 263 -6.56 -0.07 -12.82
C GLY A 263 -6.79 -1.21 -11.85
N ALA A 264 -5.69 -1.68 -11.27
CA ALA A 264 -5.76 -2.79 -10.34
C ALA A 264 -6.75 -2.49 -9.19
N LEU A 265 -7.67 -3.42 -8.95
CA LEU A 265 -8.55 -3.44 -7.80
C LEU A 265 -8.50 -4.83 -7.21
N THR A 266 -7.85 -4.94 -6.06
CA THR A 266 -7.64 -6.20 -5.36
C THR A 266 -8.12 -6.06 -3.93
N LEU A 267 -8.93 -7.00 -3.46
CA LEU A 267 -9.29 -7.16 -2.05
C LEU A 267 -8.91 -8.58 -1.63
N THR A 268 -8.09 -8.70 -0.60
CA THR A 268 -7.67 -9.98 -0.02
C THR A 268 -8.06 -10.05 1.44
N GLY A 269 -8.49 -11.23 1.88
CA GLY A 269 -8.72 -11.57 3.28
C GLY A 269 -8.04 -12.89 3.61
N SER A 270 -7.18 -12.91 4.63
CA SER A 270 -6.56 -14.15 5.10
C SER A 270 -6.69 -14.37 6.59
N VAL A 271 -6.90 -15.63 6.99
CA VAL A 271 -6.98 -16.09 8.38
C VAL A 271 -5.68 -16.68 8.91
N GLN A 272 -4.55 -16.31 8.28
CA GLN A 272 -3.23 -16.78 8.70
C GLN A 272 -2.87 -16.24 10.09
N PRO A 273 -2.09 -16.98 10.89
CA PRO A 273 -1.63 -16.49 12.18
C PRO A 273 -0.88 -15.16 12.03
N VAL A 274 -1.39 -14.12 12.68
CA VAL A 274 -0.69 -12.84 12.80
C VAL A 274 0.24 -12.95 13.99
N GLY A 275 1.55 -12.73 13.78
CA GLY A 275 2.52 -12.81 14.87
C GLY A 275 2.27 -11.71 15.90
N ALA A 276 2.04 -10.49 15.42
CA ALA A 276 1.55 -9.37 16.20
C ALA A 276 0.94 -8.30 15.29
N PHE A 277 0.00 -7.51 15.79
CA PHE A 277 -0.52 -6.36 15.07
C PHE A 277 -0.93 -5.22 16.01
N PHE A 278 -1.05 -4.05 15.41
CA PHE A 278 -1.72 -2.88 15.93
C PHE A 278 -2.72 -2.40 14.88
N THR A 279 -3.95 -2.10 15.30
CA THR A 279 -4.93 -1.38 14.46
C THR A 279 -5.67 -0.39 15.36
N LEU A 280 -5.97 0.79 14.84
CA LEU A 280 -6.79 1.74 15.60
C LEU A 280 -8.16 1.12 15.91
N PRO A 281 -8.73 1.35 17.12
CA PRO A 281 -10.07 0.87 17.45
C PRO A 281 -11.16 1.34 16.46
N GLN A 282 -10.99 2.54 15.90
CA GLN A 282 -11.78 3.04 14.77
C GLN A 282 -10.80 3.26 13.61
N ASN A 283 -10.62 2.26 12.75
CA ASN A 283 -9.59 2.28 11.71
C ASN A 283 -10.07 2.96 10.42
N THR A 284 -10.72 4.11 10.53
CA THR A 284 -11.32 4.86 9.41
C THR A 284 -10.60 6.19 9.18
N ALA A 285 -10.81 6.77 8.00
CA ALA A 285 -10.40 8.15 7.73
C ALA A 285 -10.98 9.11 8.80
N GLU A 286 -10.17 10.10 9.18
CA GLU A 286 -10.49 11.15 10.15
C GLU A 286 -10.90 10.66 11.56
N SER A 287 -10.61 9.40 11.90
CA SER A 287 -10.93 8.79 13.20
C SER A 287 -10.04 9.27 14.35
N VAL A 288 -8.86 9.79 14.04
CA VAL A 288 -7.85 10.21 15.01
C VAL A 288 -7.18 11.50 14.56
N SER A 289 -6.41 12.14 15.45
CA SER A 289 -5.52 13.24 15.11
C SER A 289 -4.22 13.08 15.90
N ILE A 290 -3.23 12.42 15.30
CA ILE A 290 -1.90 12.26 15.89
C ILE A 290 -0.95 13.23 15.18
N PRO A 291 -0.43 14.27 15.86
CA PRO A 291 0.44 15.24 15.23
C PRO A 291 1.78 14.63 14.84
N ILE A 292 2.17 14.82 13.58
CA ILE A 292 3.50 14.46 13.08
C ILE A 292 4.39 15.69 13.27
N THR A 293 5.54 15.48 13.93
CA THR A 293 6.51 16.57 14.17
C THR A 293 7.82 16.31 13.41
N ALA A 294 8.73 17.28 13.42
CA ALA A 294 10.08 17.10 12.88
C ALA A 294 10.94 16.11 13.70
N HIS A 295 10.46 15.68 14.87
CA HIS A 295 11.08 14.65 15.68
C HIS A 295 10.26 13.37 15.55
N GLY A 296 10.92 12.25 15.26
CA GLY A 296 10.31 10.92 15.07
C GLY A 296 9.14 10.65 16.01
N THR A 297 7.92 10.75 15.50
CA THR A 297 6.68 10.56 16.23
C THR A 297 6.33 9.07 16.21
N PRO A 298 6.31 8.36 17.35
CA PRO A 298 5.90 6.96 17.39
C PRO A 298 4.41 6.83 17.06
N LEU A 299 4.09 5.94 16.12
CA LEU A 299 2.70 5.69 15.69
C LEU A 299 2.17 4.37 16.24
N ALA A 300 2.99 3.32 16.20
CA ALA A 300 2.63 1.99 16.66
C ALA A 300 3.89 1.21 17.06
N ALA A 301 3.72 0.25 17.99
CA ALA A 301 4.73 -0.73 18.32
C ALA A 301 4.11 -2.13 18.43
N ILE A 302 4.78 -3.14 17.91
CA ILE A 302 4.34 -4.54 17.96
C ILE A 302 5.51 -5.42 18.40
N THR A 303 5.24 -6.42 19.22
CA THR A 303 6.25 -7.34 19.75
C THR A 303 5.86 -8.77 19.42
N LEU A 304 6.80 -9.54 18.89
CA LEU A 304 6.61 -10.97 18.61
C LEU A 304 7.89 -11.77 18.87
N GLU A 305 7.72 -13.07 19.07
CA GLU A 305 8.83 -14.00 19.21
C GLU A 305 9.47 -14.30 17.84
N THR A 306 10.79 -14.33 17.83
CA THR A 306 11.59 -14.71 16.66
C THR A 306 12.37 -15.99 16.93
N TYR A 307 12.86 -16.63 15.87
CA TYR A 307 13.75 -17.79 15.93
C TYR A 307 14.66 -17.81 14.71
N PRO A 308 15.79 -18.56 14.76
CA PRO A 308 16.73 -18.62 13.66
C PRO A 308 16.08 -19.00 12.33
N GLY A 309 16.35 -18.21 11.29
CA GLY A 309 15.83 -18.44 9.94
C GLY A 309 14.41 -17.94 9.68
N LEU A 310 13.70 -17.42 10.70
CA LEU A 310 12.39 -16.80 10.50
C LEU A 310 12.48 -15.61 9.53
N LYS A 311 11.43 -15.42 8.73
CA LYS A 311 11.20 -14.21 7.95
C LYS A 311 9.93 -13.54 8.49
N ILE A 312 9.91 -12.22 8.58
CA ILE A 312 8.75 -11.47 9.06
C ILE A 312 8.32 -10.48 7.99
N SER A 313 7.12 -10.64 7.46
CA SER A 313 6.50 -9.62 6.60
C SER A 313 5.89 -8.53 7.47
N LEU A 314 6.50 -7.34 7.42
CA LEU A 314 6.03 -6.13 8.09
C LEU A 314 5.22 -5.28 7.11
N ARG A 315 4.03 -4.88 7.53
CA ARG A 315 3.16 -4.01 6.72
C ARG A 315 2.49 -2.96 7.55
N ALA A 316 2.44 -1.74 7.04
CA ALA A 316 1.65 -0.68 7.64
C ALA A 316 0.78 0.02 6.61
N ALA A 317 -0.34 0.58 7.05
CA ALA A 317 -1.15 1.52 6.30
C ALA A 317 -1.42 2.72 7.20
N ILE A 318 -1.11 3.92 6.72
CA ILE A 318 -1.22 5.17 7.48
C ILE A 318 -1.94 6.20 6.61
N GLY A 319 -3.17 6.55 6.98
CA GLY A 319 -3.86 7.72 6.43
C GLY A 319 -3.47 8.98 7.19
N TRP A 320 -3.14 10.03 6.45
CA TRP A 320 -2.67 11.29 7.01
C TRP A 320 -3.20 12.48 6.22
N LEU A 321 -3.23 13.61 6.90
CA LEU A 321 -3.77 14.88 6.42
C LEU A 321 -2.74 15.98 6.56
N ARG A 322 -2.52 16.69 5.46
CA ARG A 322 -1.84 18.00 5.45
C ARG A 322 -2.90 19.11 5.55
N PRO A 323 -3.07 19.81 6.68
CA PRO A 323 -4.13 20.80 6.79
C PRO A 323 -3.97 21.93 5.77
N ARG A 324 -5.10 22.45 5.28
CA ARG A 324 -5.18 23.48 4.23
C ARG A 324 -4.66 24.87 4.66
N ILE A 325 -4.20 25.03 5.90
CA ILE A 325 -3.87 26.32 6.52
C ILE A 325 -2.41 26.33 6.97
N ILE A 326 -1.46 26.59 6.07
CA ILE A 326 -0.13 27.11 6.44
C ILE A 326 0.39 28.07 5.37
N VAL A 327 0.78 29.27 5.80
CA VAL A 327 1.57 30.21 5.00
C VAL A 327 3.05 29.85 5.18
N GLY A 328 3.73 29.43 4.11
CA GLY A 328 5.20 29.38 4.06
C GLY A 328 5.87 28.00 4.08
N ALA A 329 5.16 26.89 4.31
CA ALA A 329 5.73 25.55 4.17
C ALA A 329 5.59 25.05 2.73
N ARG A 330 6.67 25.19 1.96
CA ARG A 330 6.84 24.64 0.62
C ARG A 330 7.32 23.20 0.78
N ASP A 331 6.56 22.24 0.28
CA ASP A 331 6.87 20.79 0.26
C ASP A 331 7.05 20.12 1.62
N ILE A 332 6.03 19.38 2.07
CA ILE A 332 6.14 18.53 3.25
C ILE A 332 6.15 17.08 2.79
N GLY A 333 7.35 16.52 2.67
CA GLY A 333 7.52 15.09 2.69
C GLY A 333 7.48 14.58 4.12
N ILE A 334 6.78 13.47 4.33
CA ILE A 334 6.81 12.72 5.58
C ILE A 334 7.67 11.50 5.33
N ILE A 335 8.68 11.28 6.17
CA ILE A 335 9.40 10.02 6.17
C ILE A 335 8.80 9.09 7.21
N PHE A 336 8.38 7.93 6.75
CA PHE A 336 7.92 6.84 7.59
C PHE A 336 9.06 5.85 7.78
N LYS A 337 9.23 5.35 9.01
CA LYS A 337 10.33 4.47 9.37
C LYS A 337 9.84 3.29 10.18
N ILE A 338 10.44 2.13 9.93
CA ILE A 338 10.28 0.94 10.78
C ILE A 338 11.63 0.67 11.44
N TRP A 339 11.60 0.69 12.77
CA TRP A 339 12.74 0.38 13.61
C TRP A 339 12.61 -1.02 14.18
N ARG A 340 13.69 -1.81 14.12
CA ARG A 340 13.87 -2.97 14.97
C ARG A 340 14.42 -2.47 16.32
N GLY A 341 13.55 -2.41 17.32
CA GLY A 341 13.82 -1.82 18.63
C GLY A 341 13.28 -0.40 18.78
N ALA A 342 13.83 0.35 19.74
CA ALA A 342 13.41 1.71 20.05
C ALA A 342 13.84 2.70 18.93
N PRO A 343 13.02 3.72 18.60
CA PRO A 343 13.39 4.74 17.63
C PRO A 343 14.70 5.46 17.99
N GLY A 344 15.57 5.67 17.01
CA GLY A 344 16.84 6.41 17.17
C GLY A 344 18.00 5.62 17.79
N THR A 345 17.73 4.59 18.59
CA THR A 345 18.77 3.71 19.17
C THR A 345 18.76 2.29 18.62
N GLY A 346 17.62 1.80 18.14
CA GLY A 346 17.49 0.53 17.44
C GLY A 346 17.97 0.59 16.00
N SER A 347 17.83 -0.53 15.27
CA SER A 347 18.21 -0.60 13.86
C SER A 347 17.08 -0.08 12.97
N LEU A 348 17.35 0.90 12.12
CA LEU A 348 16.44 1.30 11.05
C LEU A 348 16.49 0.23 9.95
N ILE A 349 15.40 -0.49 9.73
CA ILE A 349 15.33 -1.58 8.74
C ILE A 349 14.56 -1.20 7.48
N TYR A 350 13.70 -0.19 7.59
CA TYR A 350 12.92 0.32 6.47
C TYR A 350 12.65 1.82 6.66
N SER A 351 12.70 2.57 5.57
CA SER A 351 12.10 3.91 5.54
C SER A 351 11.63 4.27 4.15
N THR A 352 10.53 5.01 4.04
CA THR A 352 10.01 5.54 2.78
C THR A 352 9.57 6.99 2.97
N VAL A 353 9.44 7.72 1.87
CA VAL A 353 8.88 9.08 1.88
C VAL A 353 7.62 9.08 1.05
N ASP A 354 6.64 9.80 1.55
CA ASP A 354 5.45 10.16 0.82
C ASP A 354 5.20 11.66 0.97
N SER A 355 4.53 12.26 0.01
CA SER A 355 4.27 13.70 0.01
C SER A 355 2.86 14.00 -0.48
N GLY A 356 2.42 15.22 -0.20
CA GLY A 356 1.11 15.74 -0.57
C GLY A 356 1.17 17.26 -0.51
N GLN A 357 0.34 17.96 -1.28
CA GLN A 357 0.27 19.40 -1.42
C GLN A 357 -0.79 20.04 -0.49
N ILE A 358 -0.60 21.34 -0.23
CA ILE A 358 -1.59 22.16 0.48
C ILE A 358 -2.76 22.43 -0.48
N ARG A 359 -4.00 22.21 -0.02
CA ARG A 359 -5.30 22.52 -0.67
C ARG A 359 -5.81 21.54 -1.73
N ASN A 360 -4.94 20.78 -2.39
CA ASN A 360 -5.33 20.07 -3.62
C ASN A 360 -5.23 18.52 -3.54
N ASP A 361 -4.41 17.96 -2.68
CA ASP A 361 -4.23 16.50 -2.50
C ASP A 361 -3.83 16.27 -1.03
N ASN A 362 -4.63 16.87 -0.15
CA ASN A 362 -4.29 17.05 1.25
C ASN A 362 -4.56 15.82 2.12
N PHE A 363 -5.25 14.81 1.59
CA PHE A 363 -5.42 13.49 2.18
C PHE A 363 -4.59 12.48 1.40
N LYS A 364 -3.80 11.69 2.11
CA LYS A 364 -2.95 10.65 1.51
C LYS A 364 -2.98 9.40 2.35
N VAL A 365 -2.77 8.26 1.69
CA VAL A 365 -2.69 6.95 2.33
C VAL A 365 -1.35 6.31 1.97
N THR A 366 -0.44 6.28 2.94
CA THR A 366 0.87 5.66 2.74
C THR A 366 0.84 4.22 3.23
N ALA A 367 1.10 3.28 2.33
CA ALA A 367 1.30 1.88 2.66
C ALA A 367 2.79 1.50 2.65
N LEU A 368 3.21 0.72 3.64
CA LEU A 368 4.59 0.26 3.83
C LEU A 368 4.63 -1.26 3.70
N ALA A 369 5.66 -1.79 3.06
CA ALA A 369 5.95 -3.22 3.10
C ALA A 369 7.45 -3.50 3.17
N HIS A 370 7.83 -4.36 4.11
CA HIS A 370 9.20 -4.84 4.27
C HIS A 370 9.21 -6.31 4.68
N VAL A 371 10.31 -6.99 4.37
CA VAL A 371 10.61 -8.33 4.86
C VAL A 371 11.83 -8.24 5.74
N ASP A 372 11.64 -8.47 7.03
CA ASP A 372 12.75 -8.57 7.96
C ASP A 372 13.21 -10.02 8.08
N SER A 373 14.52 -10.25 8.10
CA SER A 373 15.11 -11.59 8.10
C SER A 373 16.48 -11.61 8.78
N GLY A 374 17.13 -12.79 8.77
CA GLY A 374 18.48 -12.95 9.31
C GLY A 374 18.54 -13.05 10.83
N PHE A 375 17.44 -13.45 11.49
CA PHE A 375 17.48 -13.75 12.92
C PHE A 375 18.40 -14.94 13.18
N THR A 376 19.29 -14.79 14.15
CA THR A 376 20.29 -15.81 14.55
C THR A 376 20.03 -16.39 15.93
N ALA A 377 19.09 -15.82 16.68
CA ALA A 377 18.71 -16.24 18.02
C ALA A 377 17.20 -16.16 18.17
N SER A 378 16.67 -16.94 19.11
CA SER A 378 15.26 -16.84 19.50
C SER A 378 15.05 -15.79 20.58
N GLY A 379 13.87 -15.16 20.57
CA GLY A 379 13.45 -14.22 21.60
C GLY A 379 12.57 -13.09 21.05
N PRO A 380 12.08 -12.23 21.95
CA PRO A 380 11.15 -11.17 21.59
C PRO A 380 11.86 -10.05 20.83
N ILE A 381 11.26 -9.62 19.72
CA ILE A 381 11.65 -8.42 19.00
C ILE A 381 10.47 -7.47 18.96
N THR A 382 10.75 -6.20 19.21
CA THR A 382 9.78 -5.12 19.07
C THR A 382 10.07 -4.32 17.81
N TYR A 383 9.06 -4.11 16.98
CA TYR A 383 9.12 -3.19 15.86
C TYR A 383 8.38 -1.91 16.22
N THR A 384 8.99 -0.76 15.93
CA THR A 384 8.37 0.55 16.15
C THR A 384 8.21 1.27 14.82
N LEU A 385 6.96 1.65 14.50
CA LEU A 385 6.62 2.50 13.36
C LEU A 385 6.65 3.97 13.81
N THR A 386 7.38 4.81 13.08
CA THR A 386 7.46 6.26 13.34
C THR A 386 7.22 7.06 12.07
N ALA A 387 6.75 8.30 12.23
CA ALA A 387 6.70 9.31 11.17
C ALA A 387 7.39 10.60 11.61
N GLU A 388 8.05 11.29 10.70
CA GLU A 388 8.63 12.62 10.94
C GLU A 388 8.54 13.50 9.69
N LEU A 389 8.44 14.81 9.90
CA LEU A 389 8.47 15.79 8.83
C LEU A 389 9.90 15.99 8.32
N LEU A 390 10.11 15.92 7.01
CA LEU A 390 11.42 16.18 6.40
C LEU A 390 11.82 17.65 6.48
N ALA A 391 10.85 18.57 6.44
CA ALA A 391 11.09 20.00 6.57
C ALA A 391 10.72 20.48 7.98
N THR A 392 11.66 21.11 8.69
CA THR A 392 11.47 21.56 10.10
C THR A 392 10.52 22.75 10.25
N SER A 393 10.19 23.45 9.16
CA SER A 393 9.21 24.54 9.12
C SER A 393 7.78 24.06 8.89
N ALA A 394 7.60 22.77 8.59
CA ALA A 394 6.31 22.14 8.44
C ALA A 394 5.62 22.00 9.81
N THR A 395 4.35 22.40 9.90
CA THR A 395 3.54 22.17 11.10
C THR A 395 2.19 21.57 10.69
N GLY A 396 1.39 21.11 11.66
CA GLY A 396 -0.01 20.78 11.47
C GLY A 396 -0.35 19.48 10.72
N VAL A 397 0.61 18.74 10.16
CA VAL A 397 0.34 17.43 9.57
C VAL A 397 -0.05 16.44 10.66
N ASN A 398 -1.12 15.67 10.44
CA ASN A 398 -1.60 14.67 11.38
C ASN A 398 -1.83 13.32 10.70
N VAL A 399 -1.57 12.22 11.40
CA VAL A 399 -2.20 10.95 11.09
C VAL A 399 -3.68 11.08 11.44
N THR A 400 -4.54 10.74 10.48
CA THR A 400 -5.99 10.83 10.59
C THR A 400 -6.69 9.48 10.52
N GLY A 401 -5.94 8.40 10.27
CA GLY A 401 -6.49 7.07 10.08
C GLY A 401 -6.72 6.77 8.59
N PRO A 402 -6.65 5.50 8.16
CA PRO A 402 -6.43 4.31 8.98
C PRO A 402 -5.01 4.25 9.54
N LEU A 403 -4.79 3.51 10.61
CA LEU A 403 -3.46 3.16 11.11
C LEU A 403 -3.47 1.69 11.52
N THR A 404 -2.87 0.87 10.68
CA THR A 404 -2.66 -0.56 10.91
C THR A 404 -1.18 -0.87 10.75
N PHE A 405 -0.62 -1.70 11.63
CA PHE A 405 0.74 -2.22 11.55
C PHE A 405 0.74 -3.71 11.89
N THR A 406 1.17 -4.58 10.98
CA THR A 406 1.14 -6.03 11.14
C THR A 406 2.53 -6.64 10.96
N ALA A 407 2.85 -7.65 11.76
CA ALA A 407 3.95 -8.58 11.57
C ALA A 407 3.39 -9.98 11.33
N VAL A 408 3.62 -10.51 10.12
CA VAL A 408 3.27 -11.87 9.75
C VAL A 408 4.54 -12.72 9.69
N PRO A 409 4.66 -13.76 10.53
CA PRO A 409 5.71 -14.76 10.40
C PRO A 409 5.55 -15.56 9.10
N GLU A 410 6.62 -15.65 8.32
CA GLU A 410 6.69 -16.40 7.06
C GLU A 410 7.67 -17.57 7.24
N ASN A 411 7.21 -18.79 6.99
CA ASN A 411 7.97 -20.04 7.14
C ASN A 411 8.46 -20.60 5.82
#